data_AF-A0A9E5VM84-F1
#
_entry.id   AF-A0A9E5VM84-F1
#
_cell.length_a   1.000
_cell.length_b   1.000
_cell.length_c   1.000
_cell.angle_alpha   90.00
_cell.angle_beta   90.00
_cell.angle_gamma   90.00
#
_symmetry.space_group_name_H-M   'P 1'
#
loop_
_entity.id
_entity.type
_entity.pdbx_description
1 polymer ?
#
loop_
_entity_poly.entity_id
_entity_poly.type
_entity_poly.pdbx_seq_one_letter_code
_entity_poly.pdbx_strand_id
1 'polypeptide(L)'
;MTVKEEIMIAVSQFPGITDTELERKDGRRHQAINAACRELVQKGYLVRQPNPKKGGLLGNYPTGKVPEVVVVTKPAISDALDEDAIKANIKDWLENQGWEVKIAWEKNHGVDIEATKSGDRWLIEVKGPGSRQAMRHNYFLGILGDTLQRMDDDNARYSIAFPEMAVYRELWNRLPKLAKQRTKIDMLLVDKDGHISILR
;
A
#
# COMPACT_ATOMS: atom_id res chain seq x y z
N MET A 1 7.85 5.98 -3.36
CA MET A 1 7.98 6.98 -4.45
C MET A 1 8.35 6.25 -5.75
N THR A 2 7.85 6.67 -6.90
CA THR A 2 8.25 6.12 -8.21
C THR A 2 9.55 6.77 -8.68
N VAL A 3 10.25 6.12 -9.62
CA VAL A 3 11.43 6.69 -10.31
C VAL A 3 11.12 8.07 -10.90
N LYS A 4 9.93 8.26 -11.48
CA LYS A 4 9.53 9.51 -12.13
C LYS A 4 9.26 10.63 -11.12
N GLU A 5 8.64 10.30 -9.99
CA GLU A 5 8.41 11.23 -8.88
C GLU A 5 9.76 11.71 -8.31
N GLU A 6 10.69 10.80 -8.05
CA GLU A 6 12.05 11.10 -7.57
C GLU A 6 12.82 12.01 -8.54
N ILE A 7 12.80 11.68 -9.84
CA ILE A 7 13.44 12.48 -10.88
C ILE A 7 12.86 13.88 -10.94
N MET A 8 11.52 14.03 -10.89
CA MET A 8 10.89 15.35 -10.97
C MET A 8 11.19 16.20 -9.73
N ILE A 9 11.29 15.61 -8.54
CA ILE A 9 11.74 16.31 -7.32
C ILE A 9 13.19 16.78 -7.50
N ALA A 10 14.07 15.88 -7.93
CA ALA A 10 15.49 16.19 -8.10
C ALA A 10 15.73 17.25 -9.17
N VAL A 11 15.04 17.19 -10.32
CA VAL A 11 15.16 18.16 -11.41
C VAL A 11 14.57 19.53 -11.03
N SER A 12 13.50 19.54 -10.22
CA SER A 12 12.92 20.81 -9.72
C SER A 12 13.85 21.50 -8.72
N GLN A 13 14.54 20.74 -7.86
CA GLN A 13 15.51 21.27 -6.90
C GLN A 13 16.85 21.63 -7.56
N PHE A 14 17.26 20.86 -8.58
CA PHE A 14 18.54 21.00 -9.27
C PHE A 14 18.36 21.01 -10.79
N PRO A 15 17.84 22.10 -11.39
CA PRO A 15 17.69 22.19 -12.84
C PRO A 15 19.02 21.99 -13.57
N GLY A 16 19.03 21.07 -14.53
CA GLY A 16 20.21 20.68 -15.30
C GLY A 16 20.99 19.49 -14.71
N ILE A 17 20.45 18.80 -13.70
CA ILE A 17 21.02 17.54 -13.19
C ILE A 17 21.08 16.47 -14.28
N THR A 18 22.20 15.75 -14.35
CA THR A 18 22.45 14.70 -15.35
C THR A 18 21.92 13.34 -14.90
N ASP A 19 21.69 12.41 -15.84
CA ASP A 19 21.24 11.04 -15.52
C ASP A 19 22.21 10.31 -14.57
N THR A 20 23.52 10.54 -14.72
CA THR A 20 24.55 9.96 -13.85
C THR A 20 24.51 10.54 -12.44
N GLU A 21 24.15 11.81 -12.28
CA GLU A 21 23.96 12.43 -10.96
C GLU A 21 22.68 11.93 -10.29
N LEU A 22 21.60 11.73 -11.05
CA LEU A 22 20.38 11.07 -10.57
C LEU A 22 20.65 9.62 -10.12
N GLU A 23 21.47 8.87 -10.88
CA GLU A 23 21.88 7.51 -10.55
C GLU A 23 22.63 7.43 -9.23
N ARG A 24 23.58 8.34 -9.01
CA ARG A 24 24.33 8.41 -7.73
C ARG A 24 23.47 8.82 -6.56
N LYS A 25 22.47 9.68 -6.79
CA LYS A 25 21.57 10.18 -5.73
C LYS A 25 20.59 9.12 -5.26
N ASP A 26 19.98 8.38 -6.20
CA ASP A 26 18.85 7.50 -5.90
C ASP A 26 19.24 6.01 -5.89
N GLY A 27 20.50 5.68 -6.20
CA GLY A 27 21.01 4.30 -6.20
C GLY A 27 20.35 3.39 -7.25
N ARG A 28 19.69 3.98 -8.25
CA ARG A 28 18.92 3.24 -9.28
C ARG A 28 19.77 3.01 -10.53
N ARG A 29 19.51 1.89 -11.21
CA ARG A 29 20.19 1.53 -12.47
C ARG A 29 20.02 2.63 -13.53
N HIS A 30 21.12 3.01 -14.19
CA HIS A 30 21.15 4.00 -15.28
C HIS A 30 20.01 3.85 -16.31
N GLN A 31 19.76 2.63 -16.78
CA GLN A 31 18.72 2.37 -17.79
C GLN A 31 17.31 2.76 -17.33
N ALA A 32 16.99 2.58 -16.04
CA ALA A 32 15.69 2.92 -15.49
C ALA A 32 15.49 4.44 -15.42
N ILE A 33 16.55 5.19 -15.06
CA ILE A 33 16.55 6.66 -15.05
C ILE A 33 16.42 7.19 -16.48
N ASN A 34 17.23 6.67 -17.39
CA ASN A 34 17.22 7.14 -18.78
C ASN A 34 15.86 6.90 -19.46
N ALA A 35 15.24 5.73 -19.23
CA ALA A 35 13.90 5.42 -19.73
C ALA A 35 12.84 6.36 -19.14
N ALA A 36 12.89 6.60 -17.82
CA ALA A 36 11.98 7.51 -17.15
C ALA A 36 12.12 8.97 -17.64
N CYS A 37 13.35 9.47 -17.80
CA CYS A 37 13.62 10.80 -18.35
C CYS A 37 13.07 10.93 -19.78
N ARG A 38 13.27 9.94 -20.65
CA ARG A 38 12.72 9.96 -22.03
C ARG A 38 11.20 10.06 -22.04
N GLU A 39 10.54 9.29 -21.18
CA GLU A 39 9.07 9.33 -21.09
C GLU A 39 8.57 10.68 -20.55
N LEU A 40 9.25 11.26 -19.57
CA LEU A 40 8.93 12.60 -19.05
C LEU A 40 9.15 13.71 -20.10
N VAL A 41 10.15 13.56 -20.96
CA VAL A 41 10.35 14.44 -22.12
C VAL A 41 9.22 14.29 -23.14
N GLN A 42 8.84 13.04 -23.47
CA GLN A 42 7.74 12.77 -24.40
C GLN A 42 6.41 13.37 -23.90
N LYS A 43 6.19 13.35 -22.58
CA LYS A 43 5.02 13.95 -21.93
C LYS A 43 5.14 15.47 -21.73
N GLY A 44 6.28 16.07 -22.08
CA GLY A 44 6.51 17.52 -22.04
C GLY A 44 6.81 18.08 -20.64
N TYR A 45 7.12 17.24 -19.65
CA TYR A 45 7.43 17.65 -18.28
C TYR A 45 8.90 18.01 -18.08
N LEU A 46 9.77 17.42 -18.90
CA LEU A 46 11.20 17.68 -18.92
C LEU A 46 11.64 18.12 -20.32
N VAL A 47 12.66 18.97 -20.36
CA VAL A 47 13.47 19.19 -21.55
C VAL A 47 14.90 18.78 -21.24
N ARG A 48 15.53 18.12 -22.21
CA ARG A 48 16.92 17.71 -22.13
C ARG A 48 17.75 18.58 -23.06
N GLN A 49 18.77 19.22 -22.52
CA GLN A 49 19.68 20.07 -23.29
C GLN A 49 21.09 20.01 -22.70
N PRO A 50 22.13 20.29 -23.50
CA PRO A 50 23.50 20.39 -23.00
C PRO A 50 23.59 21.39 -21.84
N ASN A 51 24.24 21.00 -20.76
CA ASN A 51 24.47 21.85 -19.59
C ASN A 51 25.92 22.36 -19.59
N PRO A 52 26.19 23.64 -19.93
CA PRO A 52 27.55 24.18 -19.96
C PRO A 52 28.28 24.09 -18.62
N LYS A 53 27.55 24.16 -17.50
CA LYS A 53 28.11 24.04 -16.14
C LYS A 53 28.56 22.61 -15.79
N LYS A 54 28.21 21.64 -16.63
CA LYS A 54 28.54 20.21 -16.49
C LYS A 54 29.33 19.71 -17.71
N GLY A 55 30.14 20.58 -18.31
CA GLY A 55 30.98 20.21 -19.45
C GLY A 55 30.20 19.85 -20.72
N GLY A 56 28.98 20.40 -20.88
CA GLY A 56 28.10 20.10 -22.02
C GLY A 56 27.33 18.79 -21.90
N LEU A 57 27.42 18.08 -20.77
CA LEU A 57 26.63 16.87 -20.53
C LEU A 57 25.13 17.18 -20.56
N LEU A 58 24.35 16.19 -21.00
CA LEU A 58 22.92 16.33 -21.19
C LEU A 58 22.20 16.45 -19.83
N GLY A 59 21.80 17.67 -19.49
CA GLY A 59 21.08 17.99 -18.27
C GLY A 59 19.57 17.88 -18.46
N ASN A 60 18.86 17.53 -17.38
CA ASN A 60 17.40 17.49 -17.33
C ASN A 60 16.87 18.78 -16.69
N TYR A 61 15.98 19.49 -17.39
CA TYR A 61 15.41 20.76 -16.95
C TYR A 61 13.88 20.67 -16.88
N PRO A 62 13.23 21.25 -15.86
CA PRO A 62 11.78 21.30 -15.80
C PRO A 62 11.24 22.29 -16.84
N THR A 63 10.16 21.94 -17.52
CA THR A 63 9.52 22.83 -18.52
C THR A 63 8.53 23.82 -17.93
N GLY A 64 8.33 23.78 -16.61
CA GLY A 64 7.23 24.48 -15.94
C GLY A 64 5.88 23.75 -16.07
N LYS A 65 5.73 22.83 -17.02
CA LYS A 65 4.70 21.78 -16.93
C LYS A 65 5.15 20.80 -15.88
N VAL A 66 4.61 20.95 -14.69
CA VAL A 66 4.68 19.88 -13.71
C VAL A 66 3.86 18.72 -14.30
N PRO A 67 4.31 17.45 -14.21
CA PRO A 67 3.38 16.33 -14.27
C PRO A 67 2.20 16.76 -13.48
N GLU A 68 1.02 16.79 -14.11
CA GLU A 68 -0.23 17.18 -13.48
C GLU A 68 -0.11 16.60 -12.09
N VAL A 69 0.19 17.48 -11.14
CA VAL A 69 0.59 17.00 -9.83
C VAL A 69 -0.74 16.38 -9.50
N VAL A 70 -0.78 15.06 -9.38
CA VAL A 70 -1.65 14.50 -8.38
C VAL A 70 -1.08 15.17 -7.17
N VAL A 71 -1.58 16.38 -6.90
CA VAL A 71 -1.39 17.10 -5.68
C VAL A 71 -1.76 15.96 -4.79
N VAL A 72 -0.77 15.44 -4.09
CA VAL A 72 -1.10 14.85 -2.82
C VAL A 72 -1.48 16.09 -1.99
N THR A 73 -2.57 16.79 -2.36
CA THR A 73 -3.72 16.89 -1.50
C THR A 73 -3.77 15.47 -1.02
N LYS A 74 -3.24 15.26 0.19
CA LYS A 74 -3.72 14.25 1.12
C LYS A 74 -5.10 13.91 0.59
N PRO A 75 -5.26 12.76 -0.12
CA PRO A 75 -6.34 12.57 -1.09
C PRO A 75 -7.56 13.14 -0.42
N ALA A 76 -8.18 14.18 -1.01
CA ALA A 76 -9.24 14.95 -0.36
C ALA A 76 -10.06 13.95 0.44
N ILE A 77 -9.91 13.97 1.78
CA ILE A 77 -10.20 12.85 2.71
C ILE A 77 -10.55 11.59 1.92
N SER A 78 -9.59 10.71 1.58
CA SER A 78 -9.95 9.54 0.80
C SER A 78 -11.13 8.87 1.47
N ASP A 79 -12.23 8.69 0.73
CA ASP A 79 -13.34 7.82 1.14
C ASP A 79 -12.87 6.39 1.48
N ALA A 80 -11.59 6.08 1.23
CA ALA A 80 -10.92 4.89 1.68
C ALA A 80 -10.50 5.02 3.16
N LEU A 81 -11.13 4.22 4.02
CA LEU A 81 -10.74 3.98 5.40
C LEU A 81 -9.25 3.61 5.49
N ASP A 82 -8.51 4.28 6.37
CA ASP A 82 -7.14 3.90 6.71
C ASP A 82 -7.10 2.69 7.68
N GLU A 83 -5.91 2.16 7.94
CA GLU A 83 -5.75 0.93 8.74
C GLU A 83 -6.30 1.10 10.16
N ASP A 84 -6.09 2.27 10.76
CA ASP A 84 -6.54 2.58 12.13
C ASP A 84 -8.07 2.69 12.20
N ALA A 85 -8.71 3.31 11.21
CA ALA A 85 -10.17 3.37 11.12
C ALA A 85 -10.79 1.99 10.88
N ILE A 86 -10.14 1.13 10.08
CA ILE A 86 -10.57 -0.27 9.92
C ILE A 86 -10.48 -1.01 11.25
N LYS A 87 -9.36 -0.87 11.98
CA LYS A 87 -9.17 -1.47 13.31
C LYS A 87 -10.25 -1.03 14.30
N ALA A 88 -10.56 0.27 14.33
CA ALA A 88 -11.62 0.83 15.17
C ALA A 88 -13.01 0.26 14.82
N ASN A 89 -13.38 0.23 13.54
CA ASN A 89 -14.67 -0.32 13.10
C ASN A 89 -14.82 -1.81 13.43
N ILE A 90 -13.76 -2.61 13.24
CA ILE A 90 -13.76 -4.04 13.61
C ILE A 90 -13.92 -4.21 15.12
N LYS A 91 -13.21 -3.40 15.92
CA LYS A 91 -13.34 -3.41 17.37
C LYS A 91 -14.77 -3.12 17.81
N ASP A 92 -15.36 -2.02 17.33
CA ASP A 92 -16.72 -1.63 17.72
C ASP A 92 -17.74 -2.71 17.30
N TRP A 93 -17.59 -3.27 16.10
CA TRP A 93 -18.43 -4.37 15.61
C TRP A 93 -18.33 -5.63 16.49
N LEU A 94 -17.13 -6.01 16.92
CA LEU A 94 -16.89 -7.15 17.80
C LEU A 94 -17.39 -6.89 19.23
N GLU A 95 -17.12 -5.72 19.80
CA GLU A 95 -17.57 -5.35 21.15
C GLU A 95 -19.10 -5.30 21.25
N ASN A 96 -19.78 -4.80 20.22
CA ASN A 96 -21.25 -4.84 20.13
C ASN A 96 -21.82 -6.27 20.10
N GLN A 97 -21.00 -7.27 19.77
CA GLN A 97 -21.35 -8.68 19.82
C GLN A 97 -20.86 -9.37 21.12
N GLY A 98 -20.34 -8.61 22.08
CA GLY A 98 -19.88 -9.10 23.37
C GLY A 98 -18.49 -9.75 23.35
N TRP A 99 -17.65 -9.40 22.39
CA TRP A 99 -16.22 -9.75 22.41
C TRP A 99 -15.44 -8.71 23.22
N GLU A 100 -14.43 -9.16 23.97
CA GLU A 100 -13.39 -8.28 24.49
C GLU A 100 -12.30 -8.14 23.43
N VAL A 101 -11.92 -6.91 23.06
CA VAL A 101 -11.01 -6.64 21.94
C VAL A 101 -9.76 -5.89 22.38
N LYS A 102 -8.60 -6.35 21.93
CA LYS A 102 -7.30 -5.71 22.08
C LYS A 102 -6.73 -5.37 20.70
N ILE A 103 -6.35 -4.12 20.51
CA ILE A 103 -5.68 -3.66 19.29
C ILE A 103 -4.19 -3.47 19.57
N ALA A 104 -3.34 -4.04 18.74
CA ALA A 104 -1.92 -3.73 18.73
C ALA A 104 -1.69 -2.43 17.94
N TRP A 105 -1.44 -1.34 18.66
CA TRP A 105 -0.95 -0.10 18.08
C TRP A 105 0.59 -0.19 17.94
N GLU A 106 1.15 0.37 16.86
CA GLU A 106 2.54 0.25 16.36
C GLU A 106 3.66 -0.28 17.31
N LYS A 107 4.61 -1.04 16.72
CA LYS A 107 5.88 -1.57 17.29
C LYS A 107 5.82 -2.73 18.29
N ASN A 108 4.64 -3.20 18.67
CA ASN A 108 4.54 -4.45 19.41
C ASN A 108 4.42 -5.65 18.45
N HIS A 109 5.28 -6.65 18.64
CA HIS A 109 5.18 -7.93 17.94
C HIS A 109 3.87 -8.62 18.36
N GLY A 110 2.89 -8.70 17.46
CA GLY A 110 1.58 -9.29 17.73
C GLY A 110 0.69 -9.27 16.50
N VAL A 111 -0.51 -9.86 16.61
CA VAL A 111 -1.57 -9.69 15.62
C VAL A 111 -2.20 -8.30 15.77
N ASP A 112 -2.68 -7.70 14.68
CA ASP A 112 -3.29 -6.37 14.72
C ASP A 112 -4.49 -6.27 15.67
N ILE A 113 -5.39 -7.27 15.66
CA ILE A 113 -6.55 -7.35 16.54
C ILE A 113 -6.64 -8.75 17.13
N GLU A 114 -6.78 -8.81 18.46
CA GLU A 114 -7.11 -10.00 19.21
C GLU A 114 -8.45 -9.79 19.90
N ALA A 115 -9.42 -10.66 19.63
CA ALA A 115 -10.72 -10.66 20.28
C ALA A 115 -10.97 -11.97 21.01
N THR A 116 -11.53 -11.88 22.22
CA THR A 116 -11.82 -13.05 23.06
C THR A 116 -13.26 -13.03 23.55
N LYS A 117 -13.92 -14.19 23.57
CA LYS A 117 -15.29 -14.34 24.08
C LYS A 117 -15.52 -15.74 24.61
N SER A 118 -15.79 -15.88 25.91
CA SER A 118 -16.16 -17.17 26.52
C SER A 118 -15.19 -18.33 26.25
N GLY A 119 -13.89 -18.05 26.10
CA GLY A 119 -12.86 -19.03 25.76
C GLY A 119 -12.54 -19.12 24.26
N ASP A 120 -13.38 -18.55 23.39
CA ASP A 120 -13.07 -18.40 21.97
C ASP A 120 -12.08 -17.26 21.77
N ARG A 121 -11.21 -17.41 20.77
CA ARG A 121 -10.19 -16.45 20.39
C ARG A 121 -10.27 -16.16 18.89
N TRP A 122 -10.18 -14.90 18.49
CA TRP A 122 -10.21 -14.48 17.10
C TRP A 122 -9.08 -13.49 16.84
N LEU A 123 -8.18 -13.88 15.95
CA LEU A 123 -6.98 -13.14 15.57
C LEU A 123 -7.18 -12.58 14.16
N ILE A 124 -7.06 -11.26 14.00
CA ILE A 124 -7.35 -10.55 12.75
C ILE A 124 -6.19 -9.64 12.39
N GLU A 125 -5.54 -9.90 11.26
CA GLU A 125 -4.55 -9.00 10.67
C GLU A 125 -5.26 -7.97 9.77
N VAL A 126 -4.83 -6.70 9.80
CA VAL A 126 -5.48 -5.60 9.07
C VAL A 126 -4.51 -4.91 8.11
N LYS A 127 -4.98 -4.59 6.90
CA LYS A 127 -4.24 -3.74 5.96
C LYS A 127 -5.14 -2.69 5.33
N GLY A 128 -4.59 -1.47 5.21
CA GLY A 128 -5.25 -0.35 4.55
C GLY A 128 -5.44 -0.50 3.02
N PRO A 129 -5.90 0.57 2.34
CA PRO A 129 -6.40 0.51 0.96
C PRO A 129 -5.31 0.30 -0.09
N GLY A 130 -4.05 0.61 0.24
CA GLY A 130 -2.92 0.54 -0.69
C GLY A 130 -2.99 1.58 -1.82
N SER A 131 -1.94 2.38 -1.94
CA SER A 131 -1.91 3.50 -2.90
C SER A 131 -1.86 3.07 -4.38
N ARG A 132 -1.41 1.84 -4.68
CA ARG A 132 -1.16 1.35 -6.05
C ARG A 132 -1.64 -0.09 -6.19
N GLN A 133 -2.05 -0.50 -7.39
CA GLN A 133 -2.56 -1.87 -7.64
C GLN A 133 -1.54 -2.95 -7.23
N ALA A 134 -0.27 -2.79 -7.59
CA ALA A 134 0.79 -3.72 -7.20
C ALA A 134 0.97 -3.80 -5.67
N MET A 135 0.81 -2.68 -4.96
CA MET A 135 0.86 -2.63 -3.50
C MET A 135 -0.31 -3.41 -2.89
N ARG A 136 -1.52 -3.28 -3.42
CA ARG A 136 -2.70 -4.03 -2.94
C ARG A 136 -2.54 -5.54 -3.10
N HIS A 137 -1.94 -5.99 -4.21
CA HIS A 137 -1.60 -7.41 -4.40
C HIS A 137 -0.57 -7.88 -3.38
N ASN A 138 0.48 -7.08 -3.14
CA ASN A 138 1.49 -7.39 -2.14
C ASN A 138 0.92 -7.39 -0.72
N TYR A 139 -0.01 -6.49 -0.40
CA TYR A 139 -0.70 -6.47 0.90
C TYR A 139 -1.54 -7.73 1.09
N PHE A 140 -2.31 -8.12 0.07
CA PHE A 140 -3.11 -9.35 0.12
C PHE A 140 -2.25 -10.60 0.35
N LEU A 141 -1.20 -10.77 -0.43
CA LEU A 141 -0.32 -11.94 -0.28
C LEU A 141 0.50 -11.89 1.00
N GLY A 142 0.99 -10.71 1.38
CA GLY A 142 1.78 -10.50 2.60
C GLY A 142 0.97 -10.84 3.85
N ILE A 143 -0.20 -10.23 4.01
CA ILE A 143 -1.03 -10.45 5.21
C ILE A 143 -1.51 -11.90 5.32
N LEU A 144 -1.82 -12.54 4.18
CA LEU A 144 -2.20 -13.95 4.16
C LEU A 144 -1.02 -14.83 4.60
N GLY A 145 0.19 -14.55 4.09
CA GLY A 145 1.40 -15.25 4.51
C GLY A 145 1.76 -15.04 5.97
N ASP A 146 1.61 -13.82 6.49
CA ASP A 146 1.84 -13.49 7.89
C ASP A 146 0.83 -14.21 8.79
N THR A 147 -0.44 -14.21 8.40
CA THR A 147 -1.50 -14.92 9.14
C THR A 147 -1.22 -16.42 9.18
N LEU A 148 -0.87 -17.04 8.05
CA LEU A 148 -0.53 -18.46 7.97
C LEU A 148 0.65 -18.84 8.87
N GLN A 149 1.65 -17.98 8.99
CA GLN A 149 2.82 -18.22 9.85
C GLN A 149 2.49 -18.13 11.35
N ARG A 150 1.37 -17.50 11.72
CA ARG A 150 0.90 -17.35 13.10
C ARG A 150 -0.18 -18.35 13.50
N MET A 151 -0.58 -19.27 12.60
CA MET A 151 -1.59 -20.29 12.90
C MET A 151 -1.01 -21.40 13.79
N ASP A 152 -0.77 -21.09 15.06
CA ASP A 152 -0.24 -22.03 16.07
C ASP A 152 -1.28 -22.48 17.11
N ASP A 153 -2.43 -21.80 17.16
CA ASP A 153 -3.58 -22.14 18.00
C ASP A 153 -4.74 -22.69 17.15
N ASP A 154 -4.99 -24.00 17.24
CA ASP A 154 -6.04 -24.70 16.48
C ASP A 154 -7.47 -24.30 16.88
N ASN A 155 -7.64 -23.69 18.05
CA ASN A 155 -8.95 -23.25 18.55
C ASN A 155 -9.22 -21.78 18.23
N ALA A 156 -8.20 -21.02 17.79
CA ALA A 156 -8.38 -19.65 17.36
C ALA A 156 -8.97 -19.56 15.95
N ARG A 157 -9.85 -18.58 15.75
CA ARG A 157 -10.28 -18.15 14.43
C ARG A 157 -9.27 -17.14 13.87
N TYR A 158 -8.89 -17.30 12.61
CA TYR A 158 -7.97 -16.39 11.93
C TYR A 158 -8.67 -15.65 10.81
N SER A 159 -8.38 -14.37 10.66
CA SER A 159 -8.90 -13.60 9.54
C SER A 159 -7.94 -12.52 9.07
N ILE A 160 -8.14 -12.09 7.83
CA ILE A 160 -7.47 -10.94 7.24
C ILE A 160 -8.52 -9.88 6.94
N ALA A 161 -8.21 -8.61 7.18
CA ALA A 161 -9.17 -7.52 7.01
C ALA A 161 -8.65 -6.41 6.11
N PHE A 162 -9.56 -5.87 5.30
CA PHE A 162 -9.30 -4.82 4.33
C PHE A 162 -10.46 -3.83 4.26
N PRO A 163 -10.25 -2.63 3.69
CA PRO A 163 -11.37 -1.80 3.27
C PRO A 163 -12.13 -2.49 2.14
N GLU A 164 -13.43 -2.24 2.06
CA GLU A 164 -14.30 -2.75 1.01
C GLU A 164 -13.87 -2.20 -0.36
N MET A 165 -13.20 -3.05 -1.15
CA MET A 165 -12.72 -2.72 -2.48
C MET A 165 -12.85 -3.93 -3.40
N ALA A 166 -13.29 -3.69 -4.65
CA ALA A 166 -13.45 -4.73 -5.67
C ALA A 166 -12.19 -5.57 -5.87
N VAL A 167 -11.00 -4.97 -5.79
CA VAL A 167 -9.71 -5.65 -5.95
C VAL A 167 -9.47 -6.72 -4.86
N TYR A 168 -9.84 -6.46 -3.61
CA TYR A 168 -9.66 -7.43 -2.53
C TYR A 168 -10.67 -8.57 -2.64
N ARG A 169 -11.91 -8.28 -3.05
CA ARG A 169 -12.89 -9.32 -3.43
C ARG A 169 -12.38 -10.21 -4.56
N GLU A 170 -11.83 -9.62 -5.61
CA GLU A 170 -11.28 -10.37 -6.75
C GLU A 170 -10.11 -11.26 -6.31
N LEU A 171 -9.18 -10.73 -5.52
CA LEU A 171 -8.05 -11.50 -4.98
C LEU A 171 -8.52 -12.67 -4.11
N TRP A 172 -9.53 -12.45 -3.25
CA TRP A 172 -10.15 -13.53 -2.48
C TRP A 172 -10.82 -14.56 -3.36
N ASN A 173 -11.55 -14.16 -4.40
CA ASN A 173 -12.21 -15.08 -5.32
C ASN A 173 -11.22 -15.92 -6.13
N ARG A 174 -10.03 -15.40 -6.40
CA ARG A 174 -8.93 -16.13 -7.05
C ARG A 174 -8.24 -17.12 -6.12
N LEU A 175 -8.32 -16.95 -4.80
CA LEU A 175 -7.77 -17.92 -3.85
C LEU A 175 -8.53 -19.25 -3.97
N PRO A 176 -7.85 -20.39 -4.22
CA PRO A 176 -8.52 -21.66 -4.46
C PRO A 176 -9.40 -22.10 -3.29
N LYS A 177 -10.57 -22.67 -3.61
CA LYS A 177 -11.52 -23.19 -2.62
C LYS A 177 -10.87 -24.17 -1.63
N LEU A 178 -9.98 -25.04 -2.12
CA LEU A 178 -9.25 -25.99 -1.27
C LEU A 178 -8.37 -25.29 -0.23
N ALA A 179 -7.72 -24.17 -0.60
CA ALA A 179 -6.90 -23.41 0.32
C ALA A 179 -7.76 -22.81 1.43
N LYS A 180 -8.85 -22.12 1.07
CA LYS A 180 -9.81 -21.55 2.04
C LYS A 180 -10.36 -22.60 3.02
N GLN A 181 -10.75 -23.77 2.50
CA GLN A 181 -11.26 -24.87 3.31
C GLN A 181 -10.23 -25.42 4.30
N ARG A 182 -8.95 -25.47 3.92
CA ARG A 182 -7.88 -26.02 4.77
C ARG A 182 -7.39 -25.01 5.79
N THR A 183 -7.28 -23.74 5.42
CA THR A 183 -6.78 -22.69 6.31
C THR A 183 -7.87 -22.18 7.24
N LYS A 184 -9.15 -22.26 6.85
CA LYS A 184 -10.30 -21.70 7.58
C LYS A 184 -10.17 -20.19 7.86
N ILE A 185 -9.25 -19.51 7.17
CA ILE A 185 -9.09 -18.06 7.23
C ILE A 185 -10.30 -17.46 6.53
N ASP A 186 -10.90 -16.46 7.16
CA ASP A 186 -11.92 -15.61 6.53
C ASP A 186 -11.31 -14.26 6.12
N MET A 187 -11.91 -13.59 5.14
CA MET A 187 -11.61 -12.20 4.82
C MET A 187 -12.74 -11.28 5.28
N LEU A 188 -12.41 -10.26 6.07
CA LEU A 188 -13.33 -9.19 6.46
C LEU A 188 -13.13 -8.01 5.53
N LEU A 189 -14.25 -7.46 5.05
CA LEU A 189 -14.27 -6.22 4.28
C LEU A 189 -15.08 -5.18 5.03
N VAL A 190 -14.47 -4.02 5.27
CA VAL A 190 -15.08 -2.91 6.02
C VAL A 190 -15.40 -1.78 5.05
N ASP A 191 -16.69 -1.46 4.90
CA ASP A 191 -17.12 -0.31 4.10
C ASP A 191 -16.97 1.00 4.86
N LYS A 192 -17.10 2.12 4.14
CA LYS A 192 -16.95 3.48 4.68
C LYS A 192 -17.92 3.82 5.83
N ASP A 193 -19.03 3.11 5.94
CA ASP A 193 -20.05 3.30 6.96
C ASP A 193 -19.79 2.39 8.18
N GLY A 194 -18.70 1.60 8.15
CA GLY A 194 -18.30 0.67 9.20
C GLY A 194 -18.99 -0.69 9.12
N HIS A 195 -19.75 -0.98 8.06
CA HIS A 195 -20.35 -2.31 7.91
C HIS A 195 -19.30 -3.34 7.52
N ILE A 196 -19.44 -4.54 8.09
CA ILE A 196 -18.48 -5.63 7.91
C ILE A 196 -19.11 -6.77 7.12
N SER A 197 -18.52 -7.09 5.97
CA SER A 197 -18.80 -8.29 5.18
C SER A 197 -17.75 -9.36 5.46
N ILE A 198 -18.18 -10.60 5.73
CA ILE A 198 -17.27 -11.74 5.94
C ILE A 198 -17.32 -12.64 4.70
N LEU A 199 -16.17 -12.87 4.07
CA LEU A 199 -15.99 -13.79 2.96
C LEU A 199 -15.24 -15.04 3.43
N ARG A 200 -15.85 -16.20 3.21
CA ARG A 200 -15.30 -17.52 3.53
C ARG A 200 -14.63 -18.17 2.32
#